data_AF-A0A847VJF6-F1
#
_entry.id   AF-A0A847VJF6-F1
#
_cell.length_a   1.000
_cell.length_b   1.000
_cell.length_c   1.000
_cell.angle_alpha   90.00
_cell.angle_beta   90.00
_cell.angle_gamma   90.00
#
_symmetry.space_group_name_H-M   'P 1'
#
loop_
_entity.id
_entity.type
_entity.pdbx_description
1 polymer ?
#
loop_
_entity_poly.entity_id
_entity_poly.type
_entity_poly.pdbx_seq_one_letter_code
_entity_poly.pdbx_strand_id
1 'polypeptide(L)' 'MKGLIDIEATIARLQAEGDLLRIERQADPDLELAAVARATDMGPVALFDNVRGYPGRR' A
#
# COMPACT_ATOMS: atom_id res chain seq x y z
N MET A 1 -22.75 5.53 2.17
CA MET A 1 -21.81 4.75 1.32
C MET A 1 -20.74 5.68 0.76
N LYS A 2 -19.71 6.05 1.53
CA LYS A 2 -18.62 6.91 1.01
C LYS A 2 -17.26 6.23 1.01
N GLY A 3 -17.11 5.10 1.71
CA GLY A 3 -15.81 4.42 1.93
C GLY A 3 -15.47 3.26 0.98
N LEU A 4 -16.29 2.94 -0.03
CA LEU A 4 -16.01 1.84 -0.98
C LEU A 4 -15.79 2.34 -2.43
N ILE A 5 -15.96 3.64 -2.69
CA ILE A 5 -15.86 4.26 -4.03
C ILE A 5 -14.74 5.32 -4.09
N ASP A 6 -14.04 5.56 -2.98
CA ASP A 6 -12.95 6.53 -2.88
C ASP A 6 -11.73 5.86 -2.27
N ILE A 7 -10.65 5.76 -3.07
CA ILE A 7 -9.42 5.08 -2.68
C ILE A 7 -8.69 5.83 -1.55
N GLU A 8 -8.72 7.16 -1.56
CA GLU A 8 -8.07 7.99 -0.54
C GLU A 8 -8.82 7.86 0.79
N ALA A 9 -10.16 7.86 0.75
CA ALA A 9 -10.97 7.58 1.94
C ALA A 9 -10.73 6.16 2.49
N THR A 10 -10.49 5.19 1.61
CA THR A 10 -10.17 3.81 2.01
C THR A 10 -8.81 3.73 2.69
N ILE A 11 -7.78 4.37 2.13
CA ILE A 11 -6.43 4.44 2.72
C ILE A 11 -6.49 5.12 4.10
N ALA A 12 -7.18 6.26 4.21
CA ALA A 12 -7.31 6.99 5.48
C ALA A 12 -8.00 6.13 6.57
N ARG A 13 -9.03 5.37 6.19
CA ARG A 13 -9.70 4.44 7.10
C ARG A 13 -8.77 3.32 7.57
N LEU A 14 -8.07 2.64 6.66
CA LEU A 14 -7.13 1.57 6.99
C LEU A 14 -6.00 2.08 7.90
N GLN A 15 -5.51 3.29 7.66
CA GLN A 15 -4.52 3.93 8.54
C GLN A 15 -5.07 4.18 9.95
N ALA A 16 -6.31 4.67 10.06
CA ALA A 16 -6.96 4.90 11.35
C ALA A 16 -7.23 3.60 12.13
N GLU A 17 -7.46 2.50 11.42
CA GLU A 17 -7.70 1.16 12.00
C GLU A 17 -6.40 0.41 12.34
N GLY A 18 -5.24 0.92 11.92
CA GLY A 18 -3.95 0.24 12.10
C GLY A 18 -3.71 -0.91 11.12
N ASP A 19 -4.51 -1.00 10.05
CA ASP A 19 -4.50 -2.08 9.06
C ASP A 19 -3.79 -1.69 7.75
N LEU A 20 -2.93 -0.66 7.82
CA LEU A 20 -2.13 -0.16 6.70
C LEU A 20 -0.64 -0.22 7.04
N LEU A 21 0.13 -0.98 6.25
CA LEU A 21 1.60 -0.97 6.28
C LEU A 21 2.12 0.01 5.22
N ARG A 22 2.70 1.13 5.68
CA ARG A 22 3.28 2.14 4.80
C ARG A 22 4.76 1.87 4.55
N ILE A 23 5.17 1.76 3.29
CA ILE A 23 6.54 1.46 2.87
C ILE A 23 7.10 2.69 2.15
N GLU A 24 7.90 3.46 2.89
CA GLU A 24 8.46 4.74 2.42
C GLU A 24 9.82 4.60 1.71
N ARG A 25 10.55 3.52 2.00
CA ARG A 25 11.81 3.21 1.29
C ARG A 25 11.54 2.89 -0.17
N GLN A 26 12.54 3.08 -1.03
CA GLN A 26 12.44 2.67 -2.42
C GLN A 26 12.21 1.15 -2.51
N ALA A 27 11.19 0.73 -3.24
CA ALA A 27 10.88 -0.66 -3.56
C ALA A 27 11.17 -0.96 -5.04
N ASP A 28 11.68 -2.16 -5.30
CA ASP A 28 11.91 -2.68 -6.64
C ASP A 28 10.60 -3.25 -7.22
N PRO A 29 10.10 -2.75 -8.37
CA PRO A 29 8.93 -3.35 -8.99
C PRO A 29 9.14 -4.81 -9.42
N ASP A 30 10.39 -5.24 -9.60
CA ASP A 30 10.71 -6.63 -9.96
C ASP A 30 10.62 -7.55 -8.73
N LEU A 31 9.52 -8.30 -8.66
CA LEU A 31 9.17 -9.30 -7.64
C LEU A 31 9.01 -8.80 -6.19
N GLU A 32 9.62 -7.70 -5.78
CA GLU A 32 9.57 -7.24 -4.39
C GLU A 32 8.15 -6.90 -3.94
N LEU A 33 7.39 -6.17 -4.78
CA LEU A 33 5.99 -5.84 -4.51
C LEU A 33 5.13 -7.09 -4.30
N ALA A 34 5.32 -8.11 -5.16
CA ALA A 34 4.61 -9.38 -5.05
C ALA A 34 5.05 -10.17 -3.81
N ALA A 35 6.34 -10.15 -3.47
CA ALA A 35 6.88 -10.81 -2.29
C ALA A 35 6.31 -10.18 -1.00
N VAL A 36 6.24 -8.85 -0.93
CA VAL A 36 5.60 -8.14 0.19
C VAL A 36 4.11 -8.48 0.26
N ALA A 37 3.38 -8.39 -0.85
CA ALA A 37 1.96 -8.71 -0.89
C ALA A 37 1.68 -10.15 -0.41
N ARG A 38 2.57 -11.10 -0.75
CA ARG A 38 2.48 -12.48 -0.26
C ARG A 38 2.83 -12.62 1.22
N ALA A 39 3.81 -11.88 1.70
CA ALA A 39 4.20 -11.89 3.11
C ALA A 39 3.13 -11.25 4.01
N THR A 40 2.36 -10.32 3.48
CA THR A 40 1.23 -9.65 4.15
C THR A 40 -0.12 -10.28 3.83
N ASP A 41 -0.15 -11.47 3.24
CA ASP A 41 -1.40 -12.16 2.90
C ASP A 41 -2.21 -12.41 4.19
N MET A 42 -3.52 -12.08 4.17
CA MET A 42 -4.39 -12.03 5.36
C MET A 42 -3.94 -11.06 6.48
N GLY A 43 -3.00 -10.16 6.20
CA GLY A 43 -2.50 -9.12 7.09
C GLY A 43 -2.80 -7.71 6.58
N PRO A 44 -2.06 -6.68 7.04
CA PRO A 44 -2.32 -5.29 6.70
C PRO A 44 -2.09 -5.02 5.22
N VAL A 45 -2.82 -4.04 4.68
CA VAL A 45 -2.64 -3.59 3.30
C VAL A 45 -1.31 -2.85 3.16
N ALA A 46 -0.46 -3.28 2.22
CA ALA A 46 0.79 -2.60 1.91
C ALA A 46 0.56 -1.41 0.96
N LEU A 47 1.02 -0.22 1.34
CA LEU A 47 1.06 0.98 0.50
C LEU A 47 2.51 1.40 0.26
N PHE A 48 2.94 1.41 -1.00
CA PHE A 48 4.29 1.80 -1.41
C PHE A 48 4.29 3.27 -1.86
N ASP A 49 5.02 4.14 -1.18
CA ASP A 49 5.11 5.55 -1.56
C ASP A 49 6.24 5.82 -2.57
N ASN A 50 7.15 4.87 -2.78
CA ASN A 50 8.34 5.05 -3.61
C ASN A 50 8.72 3.76 -4.37
N VAL A 51 8.20 3.59 -5.59
CA VAL A 51 8.59 2.47 -6.46
C VAL A 51 9.63 2.92 -7.48
N ARG A 52 10.73 2.18 -7.59
CA ARG A 52 11.83 2.48 -8.53
C ARG A 52 11.30 2.58 -9.96
N GLY A 53 11.53 3.72 -10.61
CA GLY A 53 11.06 3.99 -11.97
C GLY A 53 9.65 4.60 -12.07
N TYR A 54 8.94 4.78 -10.94
CA TYR A 54 7.57 5.33 -10.91
C TYR A 54 7.44 6.50 -9.91
N PRO A 55 8.17 7.62 -10.10
CA PRO A 55 8.12 8.74 -9.17
C PRO A 55 6.72 9.39 -9.12
N GLY A 56 6.23 9.68 -7.91
CA GLY A 56 4.96 10.37 -7.69
C GLY A 56 3.71 9.55 -8.00
N ARG A 57 3.85 8.24 -8.21
CA ARG A 57 2.72 7.30 -8.41
C ARG A 57 2.45 6.53 -7.12
N ARG A 58 1.17 6.47 -6.75
CA ARG A 58 0.61 5.61 -5.70
C ARG A 58 -0.86 5.34 -6.01
#